data_AF-A0AAE7R859-F1
#
_entry.id   AF-A0AAE7R859-F1
#
_cell.length_a   1.000
_cell.length_b   1.000
_cell.length_c   1.000
_cell.angle_alpha   90.00
_cell.angle_beta   90.00
_cell.angle_gamma   90.00
#
_symmetry.space_group_name_H-M   'P 1'
#
loop_
_entity.id
_entity.type
_entity.pdbx_description
1 polymer ?
#
loop_
_entity_poly.entity_id
_entity_poly.type
_entity_poly.pdbx_seq_one_letter_code
_entity_poly.pdbx_strand_id
1 'polypeptide(L)'
;MQMTTTYRVQAITNLFQGCRYKHDLYIVFSDWCKCAAISLRNGADLNGREAREARSLEIIRKYDKTTNETFPQILSAVIQALEEAPQDILGQVFHALELHNTARGQFFTPYPLCK
;
A
#
# COMPACT_ATOMS: atom_id res chain seq x y z
N MET A 1 -16.67 11.95 -10.70
CA MET A 1 -16.05 11.83 -9.37
C MET A 1 -16.02 10.37 -8.86
N GLN A 2 -17.12 9.59 -8.91
CA GLN A 2 -17.07 8.16 -8.53
C GLN A 2 -16.25 7.27 -9.49
N MET A 3 -16.32 7.51 -10.82
CA MET A 3 -15.59 6.67 -11.79
C MET A 3 -14.06 6.79 -11.68
N THR A 4 -13.53 7.95 -11.29
CA THR A 4 -12.08 8.19 -11.21
C THR A 4 -11.46 7.49 -10.01
N THR A 5 -12.11 7.56 -8.84
CA THR A 5 -11.70 6.81 -7.64
C THR A 5 -11.64 5.30 -7.90
N THR A 6 -12.68 4.72 -8.52
CA THR A 6 -12.71 3.29 -8.85
C THR A 6 -11.55 2.88 -9.76
N TYR A 7 -11.21 3.71 -10.74
CA TYR A 7 -10.06 3.48 -11.62
C TYR A 7 -8.73 3.49 -10.85
N ARG A 8 -8.54 4.46 -9.94
CA ARG A 8 -7.32 4.54 -9.11
C ARG A 8 -7.16 3.32 -8.22
N VAL A 9 -8.23 2.91 -7.53
CA VAL A 9 -8.25 1.71 -6.68
C VAL A 9 -7.91 0.47 -7.50
N GLN A 10 -8.49 0.30 -8.70
CA GLN A 10 -8.18 -0.83 -9.58
C GLN A 10 -6.72 -0.82 -10.05
N ALA A 11 -6.18 0.34 -10.42
CA ALA A 11 -4.78 0.46 -10.84
C ALA A 11 -3.81 0.05 -9.73
N ILE A 12 -4.05 0.52 -8.50
CA ILE A 12 -3.26 0.13 -7.33
C ILE A 12 -3.41 -1.36 -7.02
N THR A 13 -4.64 -1.87 -7.08
CA THR A 13 -4.94 -3.30 -6.85
C THR A 13 -4.18 -4.18 -7.86
N ASN A 14 -4.12 -3.79 -9.13
CA ASN A 14 -3.40 -4.54 -10.16
C ASN A 14 -1.89 -4.60 -9.91
N LEU A 15 -1.28 -3.52 -9.38
CA LEU A 15 0.13 -3.53 -9.00
C LEU A 15 0.42 -4.54 -7.89
N PHE A 16 -0.45 -4.62 -6.87
CA PHE A 16 -0.34 -5.64 -5.83
C PHE A 16 -0.57 -7.05 -6.39
N GLN A 17 -1.60 -7.26 -7.21
CA GLN A 17 -1.90 -8.57 -7.81
C GLN A 17 -0.74 -9.11 -8.66
N GLY A 18 0.06 -8.23 -9.28
CA GLY A 18 1.30 -8.62 -9.97
C GLY A 18 2.30 -9.37 -9.10
N CYS A 19 2.24 -9.18 -7.77
CA CYS A 19 3.12 -9.84 -6.80
C CYS A 19 2.60 -11.21 -6.31
N ARG A 20 1.33 -11.55 -6.60
CA ARG A 20 0.60 -12.69 -6.02
C ARG A 20 1.24 -14.04 -6.29
N TYR A 21 1.88 -14.21 -7.44
CA TYR A 21 2.45 -15.49 -7.86
C TYR A 21 3.67 -15.90 -7.02
N LYS A 22 4.39 -14.95 -6.44
CA LYS A 22 5.62 -15.20 -5.67
C LYS A 22 5.47 -14.92 -4.18
N HIS A 23 4.48 -14.13 -3.79
CA HIS A 23 4.37 -13.59 -2.43
C HIS A 23 2.92 -13.59 -1.94
N ASP A 24 2.75 -13.79 -0.62
CA ASP A 24 1.48 -13.57 0.06
C ASP A 24 1.13 -12.07 0.00
N LEU A 25 -0.02 -11.74 -0.60
CA LEU A 25 -0.42 -10.34 -0.83
C LEU A 25 -0.63 -9.54 0.44
N TYR A 26 -1.04 -10.17 1.55
CA TYR A 26 -1.16 -9.49 2.82
C TYR A 26 0.22 -9.08 3.36
N ILE A 27 1.22 -9.96 3.22
CA ILE A 27 2.60 -9.63 3.60
C ILE A 27 3.15 -8.52 2.71
N VAL A 28 2.94 -8.59 1.39
CA VAL A 28 3.36 -7.52 0.45
C VAL A 28 2.72 -6.20 0.81
N PHE A 29 1.40 -6.17 1.04
CA PHE A 29 0.67 -4.96 1.45
C PHE A 29 1.22 -4.39 2.77
N SER A 30 1.39 -5.25 3.79
CA SER A 30 1.93 -4.84 5.09
C SER A 30 3.34 -4.26 5.00
N ASP A 31 4.21 -4.91 4.24
CA ASP A 31 5.60 -4.49 4.05
C ASP A 31 5.70 -3.22 3.20
N TRP A 32 4.85 -3.09 2.18
CA TRP A 32 4.70 -1.86 1.42
C TRP A 32 4.26 -0.69 2.31
N CYS A 33 3.25 -0.87 3.18
CA CYS A 33 2.82 0.17 4.12
C CYS A 33 3.96 0.64 5.03
N LYS A 34 4.78 -0.29 5.53
CA LYS A 34 5.97 0.04 6.35
C LYS A 34 6.99 0.87 5.56
N CYS A 35 7.29 0.45 4.33
CA CYS A 35 8.24 1.17 3.47
C CYS A 35 7.72 2.56 3.12
N ALA A 36 6.45 2.70 2.76
CA ALA A 36 5.80 3.98 2.46
C ALA A 36 5.85 4.91 3.68
N ALA A 37 5.48 4.42 4.87
CA ALA A 37 5.53 5.20 6.11
C ALA A 37 6.95 5.65 6.46
N ILE A 38 7.95 4.78 6.28
CA ILE A 38 9.37 5.14 6.48
C ILE A 38 9.78 6.23 5.50
N SER A 39 9.49 6.08 4.21
CA SER A 39 9.83 7.07 3.18
C SER A 39 9.21 8.43 3.46
N LEU A 40 7.93 8.48 3.83
CA LEU A 40 7.24 9.72 4.20
C LEU A 40 7.87 10.36 5.44
N ARG A 41 8.13 9.57 6.48
CA ARG A 41 8.75 10.09 7.71
C ARG A 41 10.17 10.58 7.46
N ASN A 42 10.95 9.94 6.59
CA ASN A 42 12.30 10.38 6.25
C ASN A 42 12.31 11.72 5.51
N GLY A 43 11.24 12.05 4.78
CA GLY A 43 11.05 13.37 4.16
C GLY A 43 10.70 14.47 5.16
N ALA A 44 10.10 14.14 6.31
CA ALA A 44 9.62 15.11 7.30
C ALA A 44 10.52 15.24 8.55
N ASP A 45 11.18 14.16 8.97
CA ASP A 45 11.99 14.09 10.18
C ASP A 45 13.26 13.28 9.92
N LEU A 46 14.42 13.93 10.07
CA LEU A 46 15.73 13.33 9.86
C LEU A 46 16.25 12.55 11.08
N ASN A 47 15.65 12.71 12.26
CA ASN A 47 16.14 12.09 13.49
C ASN A 47 15.93 10.57 13.48
N GLY A 48 17.01 9.79 13.44
CA GLY A 48 16.94 8.34 13.30
C GLY A 48 16.49 7.89 11.90
N ARG A 49 16.73 8.72 10.87
CA ARG A 49 16.52 8.37 9.46
C ARG A 49 17.28 7.11 9.06
N GLU A 50 18.55 7.00 9.45
CA GLU A 50 19.41 5.87 9.08
C GLU A 50 18.87 4.54 9.58
N ALA A 51 18.44 4.47 10.85
CA ALA A 51 17.82 3.26 11.42
C ALA A 51 16.52 2.87 10.69
N ARG A 52 15.73 3.86 10.24
CA ARG A 52 14.52 3.62 9.45
C ARG A 52 14.85 3.15 8.04
N GLU A 53 15.84 3.76 7.38
CA GLU A 53 16.31 3.32 6.07
C GLU A 53 16.84 1.89 6.12
N ALA A 54 17.63 1.54 7.14
CA ALA A 54 18.09 0.17 7.36
C ALA A 54 16.91 -0.83 7.43
N ARG A 55 15.86 -0.51 8.20
CA ARG A 55 14.66 -1.34 8.28
C ARG A 55 13.91 -1.46 6.95
N SER A 56 13.82 -0.37 6.17
CA SER A 56 13.23 -0.41 4.83
C SER A 56 14.03 -1.31 3.90
N LEU A 57 15.36 -1.23 3.95
CA LEU A 57 16.26 -2.08 3.17
C LEU A 57 16.13 -3.56 3.55
N GLU A 58 15.96 -3.90 4.83
CA GLU A 58 15.69 -5.27 5.28
C GLU A 58 14.39 -5.83 4.69
N ILE A 59 13.37 -5.00 4.53
CA ILE A 59 12.10 -5.39 3.89
C ILE A 59 12.30 -5.60 2.39
N ILE A 60 12.92 -4.64 1.70
CA ILE A 60 13.14 -4.66 0.24
C ILE A 60 14.00 -5.86 -0.19
N ARG A 61 14.95 -6.31 0.66
CA ARG A 61 15.79 -7.49 0.41
C ARG A 61 15.02 -8.81 0.29
N LYS A 62 13.75 -8.87 0.74
CA LYS A 62 12.91 -10.08 0.62
C LYS A 62 12.36 -10.30 -0.78
N TYR A 63 12.38 -9.28 -1.62
CA TYR A 63 11.67 -9.25 -2.90
C TYR A 63 12.66 -9.22 -4.06
N ASP A 64 12.28 -9.81 -5.20
CA ASP A 64 13.06 -9.70 -6.42
C ASP A 64 12.96 -8.30 -7.03
N LYS A 65 13.86 -7.98 -7.99
CA LYS A 65 13.93 -6.66 -8.60
C LYS A 65 12.58 -6.19 -9.16
N THR A 66 11.86 -7.06 -9.87
CA THR A 66 10.55 -6.72 -10.46
C THR A 66 9.52 -6.38 -9.39
N THR A 67 9.48 -7.13 -8.30
CA THR A 67 8.60 -6.83 -7.16
C THR A 67 9.01 -5.56 -6.43
N ASN A 68 10.32 -5.30 -6.28
CA ASN A 68 10.80 -4.05 -5.68
C ASN A 68 10.45 -2.82 -6.52
N GLU A 69 10.42 -2.94 -7.85
CA GLU A 69 10.03 -1.85 -8.74
C GLU A 69 8.54 -1.47 -8.64
N THR A 70 7.66 -2.35 -8.13
CA THR A 70 6.24 -2.02 -7.94
C THR A 70 5.99 -1.15 -6.72
N PHE A 71 6.83 -1.22 -5.68
CA PHE A 71 6.66 -0.45 -4.44
C PHE A 71 6.57 1.07 -4.65
N PRO A 72 7.52 1.73 -5.37
CA PRO A 72 7.42 3.16 -5.65
C PRO A 72 6.27 3.49 -6.62
N GLN A 73 5.88 2.57 -7.52
CA GLN A 73 4.73 2.76 -8.41
C GLN A 73 3.42 2.83 -7.62
N ILE A 74 3.24 1.92 -6.65
CA ILE A 74 2.09 1.92 -5.74
C ILE A 74 2.06 3.23 -4.94
N LEU A 75 3.20 3.68 -4.41
CA LEU A 75 3.27 4.95 -3.66
C LEU A 75 2.88 6.15 -4.54
N SER A 76 3.38 6.22 -5.76
CA SER A 76 2.99 7.28 -6.71
C SER A 76 1.49 7.25 -7.02
N ALA A 77 0.91 6.08 -7.27
CA ALA A 77 -0.51 5.93 -7.56
C ALA A 77 -1.40 6.32 -6.37
N VAL A 78 -0.97 6.00 -5.14
CA VAL A 78 -1.65 6.40 -3.90
C VAL A 78 -1.61 7.91 -3.72
N ILE A 79 -0.45 8.55 -3.91
CA ILE A 79 -0.32 10.01 -3.82
C ILE A 79 -1.26 10.70 -4.82
N GLN A 80 -1.24 10.27 -6.09
CA GLN A 80 -2.12 10.83 -7.12
C GLN A 80 -3.61 10.69 -6.76
N ALA A 81 -4.01 9.57 -6.16
CA ALA A 81 -5.39 9.36 -5.74
C ALA A 81 -5.79 10.23 -4.54
N LEU A 82 -4.86 10.52 -3.63
CA LEU A 82 -5.07 11.41 -2.49
C LEU A 82 -5.08 12.89 -2.90
N GLU A 83 -4.33 13.27 -3.93
CA GLU A 83 -4.32 14.62 -4.51
C GLU A 83 -5.67 14.99 -5.16
N GLU A 84 -6.38 14.03 -5.75
CA GLU A 84 -7.71 14.26 -6.32
C GLU A 84 -8.76 14.59 -5.24
N ALA A 85 -8.76 13.84 -4.14
CA ALA A 85 -9.61 14.07 -2.99
C ALA A 85 -9.14 13.26 -1.77
N PRO A 86 -9.29 13.80 -0.54
CA PRO A 86 -9.14 13.01 0.67
C PRO A 86 -10.15 11.85 0.71
N GLN A 87 -9.65 10.62 0.73
CA GLN A 87 -10.46 9.41 0.71
C GLN A 87 -9.68 8.20 1.25
N ASP A 88 -10.40 7.16 1.67
CA ASP A 88 -9.80 5.91 2.15
C ASP A 88 -9.36 5.00 1.00
N ILE A 89 -8.28 5.39 0.29
CA ILE A 89 -7.71 4.57 -0.80
C ILE A 89 -7.17 3.24 -0.27
N LEU A 90 -6.50 3.25 0.88
CA LEU A 90 -5.85 2.05 1.41
C LEU A 90 -6.87 1.02 1.87
N GLY A 91 -7.97 1.43 2.53
CA GLY A 91 -9.05 0.52 2.89
C GLY A 91 -9.79 -0.04 1.67
N GLN A 92 -10.04 0.79 0.65
CA GLN A 92 -10.63 0.34 -0.61
C GLN A 92 -9.75 -0.70 -1.33
N VAL A 93 -8.45 -0.47 -1.42
CA VAL A 93 -7.48 -1.43 -2.00
C VAL A 93 -7.41 -2.70 -1.15
N PHE A 94 -7.37 -2.58 0.18
CA PHE A 94 -7.34 -3.73 1.09
C PHE A 94 -8.57 -4.63 0.91
N HIS A 95 -9.74 -4.02 0.77
CA HIS A 95 -10.98 -4.72 0.48
C HIS A 95 -10.96 -5.38 -0.91
N ALA A 96 -10.54 -4.65 -1.95
CA ALA A 96 -10.47 -5.15 -3.33
C ALA A 96 -9.46 -6.29 -3.52
N LEU A 97 -8.42 -6.33 -2.70
CA LEU A 97 -7.45 -7.44 -2.66
C LEU A 97 -7.95 -8.64 -1.84
N GLU A 98 -9.16 -8.57 -1.26
CA GLU A 98 -9.75 -9.60 -0.40
C GLU A 98 -8.83 -9.98 0.78
N LEU A 99 -8.08 -9.01 1.31
CA LEU A 99 -7.13 -9.26 2.41
C LEU A 99 -7.80 -9.41 3.78
N HIS A 100 -9.12 -9.19 3.83
CA HIS A 100 -9.94 -9.43 5.01
C HIS A 100 -10.11 -10.95 5.21
N ASN A 101 -9.48 -11.49 6.24
CA ASN A 101 -9.62 -12.90 6.60
C ASN A 101 -10.25 -13.01 7.99
N THR A 102 -11.31 -13.80 8.11
CA THR A 102 -11.97 -14.14 9.38
C THR A 102 -10.98 -14.69 10.42
N ALA A 103 -9.98 -15.47 9.97
CA ALA A 103 -8.91 -16.01 10.81
C ALA A 103 -7.89 -14.95 11.30
N ARG A 104 -7.81 -13.78 10.64
CA ARG A 104 -6.96 -12.64 11.04
C ARG A 104 -7.75 -11.53 11.76
N GLY A 105 -9.06 -11.72 11.97
CA GLY A 105 -9.89 -10.88 12.84
C GLY A 105 -10.18 -9.46 12.35
N GLN A 106 -9.89 -9.14 11.09
CA GLN A 106 -10.03 -7.78 10.57
C GLN A 106 -11.32 -7.63 9.76
N PHE A 107 -12.24 -6.81 10.28
CA PHE A 107 -13.49 -6.44 9.62
C PHE A 107 -13.50 -4.93 9.38
N PHE A 108 -13.79 -4.52 8.14
CA PHE A 108 -13.91 -3.12 7.78
C PHE A 108 -15.37 -2.80 7.47
N THR A 109 -15.88 -1.73 8.06
CA THR A 109 -17.16 -1.17 7.64
C THR A 109 -16.97 -0.49 6.28
N PRO A 110 -17.80 -0.77 5.26
CA PRO A 110 -17.70 -0.13 3.96
C PRO A 110 -17.64 1.39 4.06
N TYR A 111 -16.68 2.01 3.37
CA TYR A 111 -16.44 3.46 3.42
C TYR A 111 -17.70 4.33 3.22
N PRO A 112 -18.64 4.01 2.30
CA PRO A 112 -19.86 4.80 2.14
C PRO A 112 -20.76 4.88 3.39
N LEU A 113 -20.63 3.93 4.32
CA LEU A 113 -21.43 3.88 5.55
C LEU A 113 -20.80 4.65 6.72
N CYS A 114 -19.52 5.03 6.60
CA CYS A 114 -18.76 5.71 7.65
C CYS A 114 -18.27 7.12 7.22
N LYS A 115 -18.80 7.63 6.11
CA LYS A 115 -18.48 8.95 5.58
C LYS A 115 -19.39 10.02 6.17
#